data_AF-A0AA38FRK2-F1
#
_entry.id   AF-A0AA38FRK2-F1
#
_cell.length_a   1.000
_cell.length_b   1.000
_cell.length_c   1.000
_cell.angle_alpha   90.00
_cell.angle_beta   90.00
_cell.angle_gamma   90.00
#
_symmetry.space_group_name_H-M   'P 1'
#
loop_
_entity.id
_entity.type
_entity.pdbx_description
1 polymer ?
#
loop_
_entity_poly.entity_id
_entity_poly.type
_entity_poly.pdbx_seq_one_letter_code
_entity_poly.pdbx_strand_id
1 'polypeptide(L)'
;DTFEHLGRARKGAILIFTSEDKMAKTLLSTEDGVHCNAWNYCGERMAGGSLDGSVHIFDSHKDEASQFTCTNKWKAHNGSIVKLVWAPPEYGDVIACCCMDGTISLWEEIREDTESCEWKLCKCFQDSNVPALDIQFGNCLSGLKLVSAYADGHAKIYESLDPLELKRWQLQAEFPNVSDTVERFGKCSCLTASISWKSSTSATQQPTFILGFNSNLPHFNVAK
;
A
#
# COMPACT_ATOMS: atom_id res chain seq x y z
N ASP A 1 -8.74 12.59 28.58
CA ASP A 1 -9.98 12.80 27.80
C ASP A 1 -9.77 12.48 26.34
N THR A 2 -10.85 12.04 25.69
CA THR A 2 -11.00 11.61 24.28
C THR A 2 -10.51 10.22 23.88
N PHE A 3 -11.09 9.16 24.46
CA PHE A 3 -11.30 7.90 23.73
C PHE A 3 -12.66 7.22 24.03
N GLU A 4 -13.61 7.93 24.65
CA GLU A 4 -14.99 7.49 24.78
C GLU A 4 -15.93 8.47 24.07
N HIS A 5 -15.95 8.40 22.73
CA HIS A 5 -17.15 8.76 21.99
C HIS A 5 -17.72 7.48 21.40
N LEU A 6 -18.86 7.08 21.98
CA LEU A 6 -19.88 6.20 21.42
C LEU A 6 -19.68 5.91 19.92
N GLY A 7 -19.42 4.64 19.60
CA GLY A 7 -19.29 4.15 18.24
C GLY A 7 -20.55 4.43 17.42
N ARG A 8 -20.54 5.53 16.67
CA ARG A 8 -21.32 5.61 15.43
C ARG A 8 -20.58 4.77 14.40
N ALA A 9 -21.24 3.76 13.85
CA ALA A 9 -20.76 3.04 12.67
C ALA A 9 -20.30 4.07 11.63
N ARG A 10 -19.01 4.06 11.29
CA ARG A 10 -18.43 4.97 10.32
C ARG A 10 -18.72 4.39 8.94
N LYS A 11 -19.81 4.81 8.32
CA LYS A 11 -20.06 4.46 6.92
C LYS A 11 -18.98 5.10 6.05
N GLY A 12 -18.27 4.31 5.27
CA GLY A 12 -17.32 4.77 4.27
C GLY A 12 -17.82 4.43 2.87
N ALA A 13 -17.42 5.25 1.90
CA ALA A 13 -17.72 4.98 0.51
C ALA A 13 -16.52 5.23 -0.39
N ILE A 14 -16.40 4.43 -1.44
CA ILE A 14 -15.55 4.74 -2.59
C ILE A 14 -16.43 5.38 -3.64
N LEU A 15 -16.09 6.60 -4.02
CA LEU A 15 -16.78 7.38 -5.05
C LEU A 15 -15.84 7.57 -6.24
N ILE A 16 -16.36 7.38 -7.45
CA ILE A 16 -15.68 7.75 -8.69
C ILE A 16 -16.30 9.05 -9.21
N PHE A 17 -15.42 9.94 -9.67
CA PHE A 17 -15.77 11.18 -10.34
C PHE A 17 -15.20 11.14 -11.75
N THR A 18 -15.99 11.50 -12.76
CA THR A 18 -15.50 11.73 -14.13
C THR A 18 -15.55 13.23 -14.39
N SER A 19 -14.63 13.76 -15.21
CA SER A 19 -14.61 15.20 -15.50
C SER A 19 -15.83 15.67 -16.29
N GLU A 20 -16.48 14.76 -17.00
CA GLU A 20 -17.65 15.02 -17.83
C GLU A 20 -18.96 14.95 -17.02
N ASP A 21 -19.05 14.02 -16.06
CA ASP A 21 -20.21 13.93 -15.17
C ASP A 21 -20.06 14.87 -13.98
N LYS A 22 -21.01 15.79 -13.82
CA LYS A 22 -21.10 16.64 -12.62
C LYS A 22 -21.55 15.86 -11.36
N MET A 23 -21.58 14.53 -11.39
CA MET A 23 -22.04 13.67 -10.31
C MET A 23 -21.04 12.55 -10.01
N ALA A 24 -20.93 12.22 -8.72
CA ALA A 24 -20.14 11.09 -8.26
C ALA A 24 -20.95 9.79 -8.36
N LYS A 25 -20.31 8.70 -8.80
CA LYS A 25 -20.88 7.35 -8.75
C LYS A 25 -20.32 6.60 -7.55
N THR A 26 -21.18 6.04 -6.71
CA THR A 26 -20.77 5.21 -5.57
C THR A 26 -20.44 3.81 -6.04
N LEU A 27 -19.21 3.35 -5.79
CA LEU A 27 -18.79 1.98 -6.08
C LEU A 27 -18.97 1.02 -4.91
N LEU A 28 -18.69 1.52 -3.71
CA LEU A 28 -18.74 0.75 -2.49
C LEU A 28 -19.34 1.63 -1.39
N SER A 29 -20.22 1.05 -0.60
CA SER A 29 -20.63 1.58 0.70
C SER A 29 -20.35 0.49 1.72
N THR A 30 -19.40 0.73 2.63
CA THR A 30 -19.09 -0.19 3.74
C THR A 30 -19.61 0.36 5.05
N GLU A 31 -20.04 -0.52 5.94
CA GLU A 31 -20.38 -0.15 7.32
C GLU A 31 -19.12 0.12 8.17
N ASP A 32 -18.01 -0.49 7.79
CA ASP A 32 -16.74 -0.44 8.51
C ASP A 32 -15.87 0.78 8.15
N GLY A 33 -16.15 1.46 7.03
CA GLY A 33 -15.33 2.57 6.56
C GLY A 33 -14.23 2.13 5.59
N VAL A 34 -13.92 2.98 4.60
CA VAL A 34 -12.79 2.81 3.67
C VAL A 34 -11.74 3.85 4.01
N HIS A 35 -10.48 3.41 4.12
CA HIS A 35 -9.36 4.27 4.51
C HIS A 35 -8.45 4.64 3.34
N CYS A 36 -8.24 3.71 2.40
CA CYS A 36 -7.36 3.94 1.25
C CYS A 36 -7.92 3.30 -0.03
N ASN A 37 -7.41 3.77 -1.18
CA ASN A 37 -7.74 3.24 -2.49
C ASN A 37 -6.54 3.36 -3.44
N ALA A 38 -6.50 2.54 -4.48
CA ALA A 38 -5.47 2.59 -5.50
C ALA A 38 -5.96 2.01 -6.84
N TRP A 39 -5.61 2.67 -7.94
CA TRP A 39 -5.81 2.17 -9.30
C TRP A 39 -4.71 1.17 -9.68
N ASN A 40 -5.06 0.16 -10.47
CA ASN A 40 -4.07 -0.63 -11.18
C ASN A 40 -3.41 0.21 -12.29
N TYR A 41 -2.34 -0.34 -12.88
CA TYR A 41 -1.53 0.38 -13.88
C TYR A 41 -2.34 0.84 -15.10
N CYS A 42 -3.28 0.01 -15.58
CA CYS A 42 -4.07 0.31 -16.79
C CYS A 42 -5.31 1.18 -16.51
N GLY A 43 -5.67 1.42 -15.25
CA GLY A 43 -6.88 2.17 -14.87
C GLY A 43 -8.20 1.41 -15.07
N GLU A 44 -8.15 0.12 -15.38
CA GLU A 44 -9.32 -0.75 -15.58
C GLU A 44 -9.80 -1.38 -14.27
N ARG A 45 -8.96 -1.35 -13.23
CA ARG A 45 -9.25 -1.95 -11.92
C ARG A 45 -8.86 -1.01 -10.80
N MET A 46 -9.58 -1.11 -9.69
CA MET A 46 -9.28 -0.38 -8.47
C MET A 46 -9.37 -1.28 -7.25
N ALA A 47 -8.52 -1.01 -6.27
CA ALA A 47 -8.54 -1.63 -4.96
C ALA A 47 -9.00 -0.64 -3.89
N GLY A 48 -9.76 -1.12 -2.91
CA GLY A 48 -10.20 -0.39 -1.73
C GLY A 48 -9.81 -1.11 -0.45
N GLY A 49 -9.27 -0.37 0.52
CA GLY A 49 -8.80 -0.91 1.81
C GLY A 49 -9.65 -0.37 2.96
N SER A 50 -10.21 -1.27 3.75
CA SER A 50 -11.18 -0.97 4.80
C SER A 50 -10.52 -0.85 6.19
N LEU A 51 -11.20 -0.17 7.12
CA LEU A 51 -10.74 -0.04 8.52
C LEU A 51 -10.72 -1.37 9.27
N ASP A 52 -11.50 -2.34 8.82
CA ASP A 52 -11.52 -3.68 9.39
C ASP A 52 -10.35 -4.55 8.90
N GLY A 53 -9.61 -4.15 7.87
CA GLY A 53 -8.55 -4.96 7.26
C GLY A 53 -8.98 -5.77 6.04
N SER A 54 -10.19 -5.54 5.53
CA SER A 54 -10.64 -6.12 4.25
C SER A 54 -10.08 -5.35 3.06
N VAL A 55 -9.77 -6.08 1.98
CA VAL A 55 -9.45 -5.53 0.67
C VAL A 55 -10.57 -5.89 -0.30
N HIS A 56 -10.95 -4.93 -1.13
CA HIS A 56 -11.99 -5.05 -2.15
C HIS A 56 -11.42 -4.71 -3.53
N ILE A 57 -11.77 -5.47 -4.55
CA ILE A 57 -11.36 -5.23 -5.94
C ILE A 57 -12.58 -4.91 -6.78
N PHE A 58 -12.42 -3.88 -7.60
CA PHE A 58 -13.43 -3.35 -8.50
C PHE A 58 -12.90 -3.40 -9.92
N ASP A 59 -13.66 -4.04 -10.81
CA ASP A 59 -13.32 -4.16 -12.22
C ASP A 59 -14.29 -3.34 -13.07
N SER A 60 -13.76 -2.65 -14.09
CA SER A 60 -14.57 -1.93 -15.07
C SER A 60 -15.29 -2.91 -16.01
N HIS A 61 -16.55 -2.65 -16.34
CA HIS A 61 -17.26 -3.44 -17.34
C HIS A 61 -16.75 -3.14 -18.75
N LYS A 62 -16.52 -4.17 -19.58
CA LYS A 62 -16.01 -4.01 -20.95
C LYS A 62 -16.90 -3.13 -21.83
N ASP A 63 -18.22 -3.22 -21.62
CA ASP A 63 -19.22 -2.49 -22.38
C ASP A 63 -19.51 -1.09 -21.82
N GLU A 64 -19.15 -0.83 -20.56
CA GLU A 64 -19.40 0.43 -19.87
C GLU A 64 -18.24 0.78 -18.94
N ALA A 65 -17.19 1.40 -19.48
CA ALA A 65 -15.96 1.74 -18.75
C ALA A 65 -16.17 2.63 -17.50
N SER A 66 -17.34 3.26 -17.36
CA SER A 66 -17.68 4.08 -16.19
C SER A 66 -18.52 3.34 -15.13
N GLN A 67 -18.77 2.04 -15.32
CA GLN A 67 -19.36 1.16 -14.32
C GLN A 67 -18.32 0.20 -13.77
N PHE A 68 -18.22 0.14 -12.44
CA PHE A 68 -17.34 -0.77 -11.72
C PHE A 68 -18.17 -1.62 -10.76
N THR A 69 -17.84 -2.90 -10.65
CA THR A 69 -18.48 -3.82 -9.71
C THR A 69 -17.43 -4.47 -8.82
N CYS A 70 -17.81 -4.75 -7.56
CA CYS A 70 -16.94 -5.47 -6.63
C CYS A 70 -16.84 -6.93 -7.07
N THR A 71 -15.70 -7.35 -7.62
CA THR A 71 -15.49 -8.73 -8.10
C THR A 71 -14.84 -9.61 -7.04
N ASN A 72 -14.04 -9.02 -6.15
CA ASN A 72 -13.40 -9.75 -5.06
C ASN A 72 -13.44 -8.98 -3.74
N LYS A 73 -13.46 -9.75 -2.65
CA LYS A 73 -13.29 -9.28 -1.29
C LYS A 73 -12.61 -10.35 -0.45
N TRP A 74 -11.58 -9.98 0.29
CA TRP A 74 -10.97 -10.88 1.28
C TRP A 74 -10.49 -10.09 2.51
N LYS A 75 -10.23 -10.83 3.59
CA LYS A 75 -9.64 -10.30 4.82
C LYS A 75 -8.12 -10.40 4.74
N ALA A 76 -7.45 -9.28 4.51
CA ALA A 76 -5.99 -9.25 4.40
C ALA A 76 -5.31 -9.13 5.77
N HIS A 77 -5.90 -8.33 6.66
CA HIS A 77 -5.38 -8.06 8.00
C HIS A 77 -6.52 -8.03 9.05
N ASN A 78 -6.13 -8.06 10.33
CA ASN A 78 -7.05 -7.94 11.47
C ASN A 78 -7.23 -6.49 11.94
N GLY A 79 -6.58 -5.54 11.27
CA GLY A 79 -6.66 -4.12 11.56
C GLY A 79 -6.71 -3.28 10.27
N SER A 80 -6.83 -1.96 10.44
CA SER A 80 -7.03 -1.02 9.33
C SER A 80 -5.95 -1.12 8.26
N ILE A 81 -6.38 -1.24 7.00
CA ILE A 81 -5.48 -1.09 5.85
C ILE A 81 -5.12 0.40 5.70
N VAL A 82 -3.85 0.72 5.89
CA VAL A 82 -3.33 2.08 5.83
C VAL A 82 -3.08 2.50 4.39
N LYS A 83 -2.46 1.62 3.59
CA LYS A 83 -2.11 1.87 2.19
C LYS A 83 -2.29 0.62 1.34
N LEU A 84 -2.66 0.83 0.08
CA LEU A 84 -2.70 -0.17 -0.99
C LEU A 84 -1.87 0.34 -2.17
N VAL A 85 -1.11 -0.55 -2.80
CA VAL A 85 -0.39 -0.27 -4.05
C VAL A 85 -0.42 -1.49 -4.95
N TRP A 86 -0.60 -1.26 -6.25
CA TRP A 86 -0.51 -2.30 -7.28
C TRP A 86 0.94 -2.46 -7.74
N ALA A 87 1.35 -3.70 -8.00
CA ALA A 87 2.62 -3.97 -8.64
C ALA A 87 2.58 -3.58 -10.12
N PRO A 88 3.74 -3.40 -10.76
CA PRO A 88 3.84 -3.26 -12.21
C PRO A 88 3.25 -4.48 -12.94
N PRO A 89 2.58 -4.30 -14.08
CA PRO A 89 1.82 -5.35 -14.76
C PRO A 89 2.67 -6.53 -15.24
N GLU A 90 3.97 -6.36 -15.45
CA GLU A 90 4.90 -7.45 -15.77
C GLU A 90 5.06 -8.49 -14.64
N TYR A 91 4.63 -8.17 -13.42
CA TYR A 91 4.60 -9.09 -12.28
C TYR A 91 3.19 -9.66 -12.03
N GLY A 92 2.24 -9.44 -12.94
CA GLY A 92 0.86 -9.89 -12.81
C GLY A 92 -0.03 -8.96 -12.00
N ASP A 93 -1.24 -9.43 -11.72
CA ASP A 93 -2.23 -8.73 -10.89
C ASP A 93 -1.89 -8.91 -9.41
N VAL A 94 -1.01 -8.05 -8.91
CA VAL A 94 -0.46 -8.13 -7.56
C VAL A 94 -0.70 -6.84 -6.79
N ILE A 95 -1.05 -6.99 -5.51
CA ILE A 95 -1.26 -5.88 -4.59
C ILE A 95 -0.40 -6.07 -3.35
N ALA A 96 0.25 -5.00 -2.91
CA ALA A 96 0.76 -4.88 -1.55
C ALA A 96 -0.19 -4.01 -0.73
N CYS A 97 -0.41 -4.39 0.52
CA CYS A 97 -1.13 -3.58 1.48
C CYS A 97 -0.41 -3.56 2.82
N CYS A 98 -0.47 -2.43 3.52
CA CYS A 98 0.11 -2.32 4.86
C CYS A 98 -0.97 -2.02 5.91
N CYS A 99 -0.77 -2.56 7.10
CA CYS A 99 -1.68 -2.45 8.23
C CYS A 99 -1.10 -1.53 9.30
N MET A 100 -2.00 -0.96 10.12
CA MET A 100 -1.65 -0.14 11.27
C MET A 100 -0.81 -0.89 12.32
N ASP A 101 -0.84 -2.23 12.34
CA ASP A 101 0.00 -3.05 13.22
C ASP A 101 1.45 -3.19 12.74
N GLY A 102 1.80 -2.64 11.57
CA GLY A 102 3.14 -2.71 10.97
C GLY A 102 3.34 -3.84 9.98
N THR A 103 2.37 -4.74 9.85
CA THR A 103 2.45 -5.86 8.91
C THR A 103 2.17 -5.38 7.48
N ILE A 104 2.87 -5.98 6.52
CA ILE A 104 2.66 -5.74 5.09
C ILE A 104 2.38 -7.08 4.45
N SER A 105 1.33 -7.18 3.65
CA SER A 105 0.99 -8.41 2.92
C SER A 105 0.95 -8.16 1.42
N LEU A 106 1.38 -9.19 0.68
CA LEU A 106 1.43 -9.24 -0.77
C LEU A 106 0.44 -10.30 -1.26
N TRP A 107 -0.47 -9.93 -2.15
CA TRP A 107 -1.51 -10.80 -2.67
C TRP A 107 -1.46 -10.80 -4.19
N GLU A 108 -1.69 -11.97 -4.78
CA GLU A 108 -1.70 -12.18 -6.22
C GLU A 108 -3.03 -12.80 -6.63
N GLU A 109 -3.58 -12.31 -7.74
CA GLU A 109 -4.73 -12.94 -8.38
C GLU A 109 -4.29 -14.19 -9.15
N ILE A 110 -4.82 -15.34 -8.76
CA ILE A 110 -4.65 -16.60 -9.46
C ILE A 110 -5.94 -16.89 -10.25
N ARG A 111 -5.78 -17.04 -11.56
CA ARG A 111 -6.85 -17.50 -12.46
C ARG A 111 -6.61 -18.97 -12.73
N GLU A 112 -7.46 -19.81 -12.16
CA GLU A 112 -7.55 -21.23 -12.54
C GLU A 112 -8.44 -21.34 -13.79
N ASP A 113 -8.55 -22.53 -14.40
CA ASP A 113 -9.38 -22.75 -15.62
C ASP A 113 -10.90 -22.50 -15.41
N THR A 114 -11.29 -22.01 -14.23
CA THR A 114 -12.65 -21.61 -13.88
C THR A 114 -12.87 -20.12 -14.12
N GLU A 115 -14.13 -19.69 -14.25
CA GLU A 115 -14.48 -18.26 -14.39
C GLU A 115 -14.24 -17.44 -13.11
N SER A 116 -13.78 -18.06 -12.01
CA SER A 116 -13.49 -17.40 -10.74
C SER A 116 -12.00 -17.11 -10.60
N CYS A 117 -11.64 -15.87 -10.31
CA CYS A 117 -10.31 -15.52 -9.84
C CYS A 117 -10.26 -15.61 -8.30
N GLU A 118 -9.14 -16.07 -7.76
CA GLU A 118 -8.88 -16.10 -6.31
C GLU A 118 -7.65 -15.26 -5.98
N TRP A 119 -7.72 -14.44 -4.94
CA TRP A 119 -6.56 -13.70 -4.44
C TRP A 119 -5.85 -14.50 -3.35
N LYS A 120 -4.61 -14.90 -3.61
CA LYS A 120 -3.80 -15.72 -2.69
C LYS A 120 -2.68 -14.91 -2.07
N LEU A 121 -2.42 -15.14 -0.78
CA LEU A 121 -1.32 -14.51 -0.05
C LEU A 121 0.01 -15.08 -0.55
N CYS A 122 0.88 -14.22 -1.07
CA CYS A 122 2.23 -14.58 -1.53
C CYS A 122 3.26 -14.39 -0.43
N LYS A 123 3.21 -13.24 0.26
CA LYS A 123 4.21 -12.88 1.27
C LYS A 123 3.59 -12.02 2.36
N CYS A 124 4.01 -12.24 3.60
CA CYS A 124 3.75 -11.34 4.72
C CYS A 124 5.09 -10.89 5.32
N PHE A 125 5.28 -9.59 5.48
CA PHE A 125 6.42 -8.97 6.14
C PHE A 125 5.97 -8.53 7.53
N GLN A 126 6.54 -9.14 8.57
CA GLN A 126 6.16 -8.94 9.96
C GLN A 126 7.40 -8.64 10.81
N ASP A 127 8.12 -7.58 10.43
CA ASP A 127 9.44 -7.31 11.00
C ASP A 127 9.38 -6.37 12.21
N SER A 128 8.25 -5.69 12.44
CA SER A 128 8.08 -4.77 13.57
C SER A 128 6.60 -4.63 13.95
N ASN A 129 6.33 -4.30 15.20
CA ASN A 129 5.00 -3.88 15.68
C ASN A 129 4.81 -2.36 15.57
N VAL A 130 5.55 -1.72 14.66
CA VAL A 130 5.49 -0.27 14.43
C VAL A 130 4.61 -0.03 13.20
N PRO A 131 3.62 0.88 13.27
CA PRO A 131 2.75 1.16 12.13
C PRO A 131 3.51 1.47 10.85
N ALA A 132 3.16 0.77 9.77
CA ALA A 132 3.64 1.10 8.43
C ALA A 132 2.77 2.25 7.89
N LEU A 133 3.41 3.37 7.58
CA LEU A 133 2.75 4.62 7.19
C LEU A 133 2.60 4.76 5.67
N ASP A 134 3.55 4.23 4.91
CA ASP A 134 3.47 4.21 3.46
C ASP A 134 4.25 3.02 2.89
N ILE A 135 3.82 2.55 1.73
CA ILE A 135 4.48 1.51 0.93
C ILE A 135 4.40 1.87 -0.54
N GLN A 136 5.43 1.53 -1.31
CA GLN A 136 5.45 1.79 -2.75
C GLN A 136 6.33 0.79 -3.48
N PHE A 137 5.81 0.18 -4.54
CA PHE A 137 6.62 -0.61 -5.46
C PHE A 137 7.52 0.28 -6.31
N GLY A 138 8.75 -0.17 -6.49
CA GLY A 138 9.71 0.37 -7.44
C GLY A 138 10.04 -0.68 -8.48
N ASN A 139 9.74 -0.39 -9.74
CA ASN A 139 10.18 -1.24 -10.83
C ASN A 139 11.61 -0.88 -11.22
N CYS A 140 12.53 -1.81 -10.97
CA CYS A 140 13.94 -1.64 -11.24
C CYS A 140 14.39 -2.75 -12.19
N LEU A 141 15.36 -2.49 -13.06
CA LEU A 141 15.90 -3.57 -13.90
C LEU A 141 16.51 -4.73 -13.10
N SER A 142 16.92 -4.49 -11.85
CA SER A 142 17.42 -5.54 -10.96
C SER A 142 16.32 -6.47 -10.44
N GLY A 143 15.06 -6.06 -10.52
CA GLY A 143 13.91 -6.78 -9.98
C GLY A 143 12.89 -5.86 -9.33
N LEU A 144 11.77 -6.46 -8.91
CA LEU A 144 10.72 -5.76 -8.19
C LEU A 144 11.21 -5.39 -6.80
N LYS A 145 11.13 -4.10 -6.46
CA LYS A 145 11.41 -3.62 -5.11
C LYS A 145 10.14 -3.11 -4.44
N LEU A 146 10.08 -3.25 -3.12
CA LEU A 146 9.06 -2.67 -2.27
C LEU A 146 9.75 -1.85 -1.19
N VAL A 147 9.46 -0.55 -1.13
CA VAL A 147 9.88 0.30 0.00
C VAL A 147 8.72 0.39 0.99
N SER A 148 9.02 0.31 2.27
CA SER A 148 8.12 0.63 3.37
C SER A 148 8.71 1.71 4.27
N ALA A 149 7.84 2.57 4.81
CA ALA A 149 8.18 3.61 5.77
C ALA A 149 7.34 3.46 7.04
N TYR A 150 7.99 3.51 8.20
CA TYR A 150 7.38 3.21 9.50
C TYR A 150 7.29 4.44 10.41
N ALA A 151 6.39 4.39 11.38
CA ALA A 151 6.14 5.48 12.32
C ALA A 151 7.31 5.81 13.25
N ASP A 152 8.28 4.93 13.43
CA ASP A 152 9.50 5.22 14.18
C ASP A 152 10.60 5.88 13.33
N GLY A 153 10.34 6.04 12.03
CA GLY A 153 11.25 6.65 11.09
C GLY A 153 12.14 5.68 10.32
N HIS A 154 12.00 4.37 10.53
CA HIS A 154 12.69 3.41 9.69
C HIS A 154 12.09 3.36 8.29
N ALA A 155 12.96 3.17 7.30
CA ALA A 155 12.56 2.77 5.96
C ALA A 155 13.24 1.46 5.59
N LYS A 156 12.50 0.53 4.98
CA LYS A 156 13.02 -0.76 4.54
C LYS A 156 12.83 -0.92 3.05
N ILE A 157 13.81 -1.56 2.40
CA ILE A 157 13.76 -1.93 0.99
C ILE A 157 13.81 -3.44 0.90
N TYR A 158 12.77 -4.02 0.32
CA TYR A 158 12.72 -5.42 -0.03
C TYR A 158 12.86 -5.58 -1.54
N GLU A 159 13.52 -6.65 -1.96
CA GLU A 159 13.65 -7.03 -3.37
C GLU A 159 13.17 -8.46 -3.57
N SER A 160 12.38 -8.66 -4.62
CA SER A 160 11.98 -9.98 -5.06
C SER A 160 13.21 -10.68 -5.64
N LEU A 161 13.47 -11.90 -5.16
CA LEU A 161 14.55 -12.74 -5.66
C LEU A 161 14.16 -13.49 -6.93
N ASP A 162 12.86 -13.60 -7.19
CA ASP A 162 12.29 -14.28 -8.33
C ASP A 162 11.02 -13.55 -8.78
N PRO A 163 11.04 -12.87 -9.94
CA PRO A 163 9.85 -12.24 -10.53
C PRO A 163 8.67 -13.19 -10.74
N LEU A 164 8.92 -14.48 -10.93
CA LEU A 164 7.91 -15.50 -11.19
C LEU A 164 7.40 -16.16 -9.89
N GLU A 165 8.13 -16.01 -8.78
CA GLU A 165 7.75 -16.54 -7.47
C GLU A 165 7.79 -15.45 -6.39
N LEU A 166 6.71 -14.67 -6.30
CA LEU A 166 6.57 -13.54 -5.37
C LEU A 166 6.52 -13.92 -3.87
N LYS A 167 6.81 -15.17 -3.54
CA LYS A 167 6.98 -15.65 -2.15
C LYS A 167 8.38 -15.36 -1.62
N ARG A 168 9.37 -15.16 -2.50
CA ARG A 168 10.79 -15.06 -2.14
C ARG A 168 11.26 -13.61 -2.22
N TRP A 169 11.38 -12.99 -1.05
CA TRP A 169 11.83 -11.61 -0.89
C TRP A 169 12.98 -11.54 0.10
N GLN A 170 13.89 -10.60 -0.15
CA GLN A 170 15.02 -10.29 0.74
C GLN A 170 15.00 -8.83 1.15
N LEU A 171 15.30 -8.56 2.43
CA LEU A 171 15.61 -7.22 2.91
C LEU A 171 16.98 -6.79 2.35
N GLN A 172 16.98 -5.79 1.46
CA GLN A 172 18.19 -5.26 0.82
C GLN A 172 18.83 -4.15 1.66
N ALA A 173 18.01 -3.30 2.26
CA ALA A 173 18.47 -2.19 3.05
C ALA A 173 17.45 -1.81 4.12
N GLU A 174 17.96 -1.34 5.25
CA GLU A 174 17.20 -0.72 6.32
C GLU A 174 17.88 0.61 6.64
N PHE A 175 17.11 1.69 6.54
CA PHE A 175 17.54 3.03 6.83
C PHE A 175 16.90 3.45 8.15
N PRO A 176 17.64 3.40 9.26
CA PRO A 176 17.25 4.15 10.44
C PRO A 176 17.49 5.62 10.08
N ASN A 177 16.45 6.37 9.72
CA ASN A 177 16.61 7.83 9.56
C ASN A 177 17.01 8.53 10.88
N VAL A 178 17.31 7.76 11.93
CA VAL A 178 17.64 8.20 13.28
C VAL A 178 18.80 7.36 13.86
N SER A 179 19.97 7.30 13.22
CA SER A 179 21.13 6.75 13.94
C SER A 179 21.74 7.79 14.90
N ASP A 180 21.83 9.07 14.52
CA ASP A 180 22.48 10.09 15.35
C ASP A 180 21.55 10.82 16.34
N THR A 181 20.23 10.81 16.10
CA THR A 181 19.26 11.62 16.84
C THR A 181 18.68 10.89 18.06
N VAL A 182 18.62 9.55 18.07
CA VAL A 182 18.06 8.76 19.19
C VAL A 182 18.88 8.92 20.45
N GLU A 183 20.22 8.91 20.34
CA GLU A 183 21.10 9.06 21.50
C GLU A 183 20.99 10.43 22.17
N ARG A 184 20.54 11.46 21.43
CA ARG A 184 20.57 12.86 21.87
C ARG A 184 19.21 13.49 22.14
N PHE A 185 18.14 13.01 21.49
CA PHE A 185 16.82 13.66 21.51
C PHE A 185 15.64 12.70 21.80
N GLY A 186 15.90 11.42 22.03
CA GLY A 186 14.86 10.42 22.35
C GLY A 186 14.27 9.71 21.12
N LYS A 187 13.27 8.84 21.36
CA LYS A 187 12.59 8.06 20.30
C LYS A 187 11.74 8.98 19.42
N CYS A 188 11.93 8.90 18.10
CA CYS A 188 11.08 9.62 17.15
C CYS A 188 9.70 8.96 17.02
N SER A 189 8.68 9.76 16.72
CA SER A 189 7.41 9.30 16.16
C SER A 189 7.02 10.17 14.97
N CYS A 190 6.74 9.52 13.85
CA CYS A 190 6.25 10.09 12.61
C CYS A 190 4.73 9.89 12.53
N LEU A 191 4.03 10.97 12.20
CA LEU A 191 2.58 10.96 11.99
C LEU A 191 2.21 10.49 10.58
N THR A 192 3.02 10.86 9.59
CA THR A 192 2.83 10.48 8.18
C THR A 192 4.17 10.22 7.51
N ALA A 193 4.13 9.43 6.44
CA ALA A 193 5.23 9.24 5.51
C ALA A 193 4.70 9.36 4.07
N SER A 194 5.57 9.67 3.13
CA SER A 194 5.26 9.64 1.70
C SER A 194 6.46 9.16 0.90
N ILE A 195 6.27 8.11 0.10
CA ILE A 195 7.27 7.51 -0.78
C ILE A 195 6.88 7.78 -2.24
N SER A 196 7.87 8.10 -3.07
CA SER A 196 7.69 8.11 -4.53
C SER A 196 8.95 7.62 -5.23
N TRP A 197 8.78 6.68 -6.17
CA TRP A 197 9.88 6.18 -6.98
C TRP A 197 10.10 7.05 -8.21
N LYS A 198 11.37 7.28 -8.54
CA LYS A 198 11.74 7.80 -9.85
C LYS A 198 11.49 6.71 -10.89
N SER A 199 10.70 7.00 -11.91
CA SER A 199 10.56 6.12 -13.07
C SER A 199 11.92 5.95 -13.74
N SER A 200 12.40 4.72 -13.88
CA SER A 200 13.65 4.44 -14.57
C SER A 200 13.41 4.37 -16.07
N THR A 201 14.01 5.29 -16.81
CA THR A 201 13.95 5.30 -18.28
C THR A 201 15.19 4.70 -18.94
N SER A 202 16.20 4.31 -18.16
CA SER A 202 17.48 3.80 -18.67
C SER A 202 18.06 2.72 -17.77
N ALA A 203 18.68 1.74 -18.41
CA ALA A 203 19.30 0.62 -17.73
C ALA A 203 20.49 0.97 -16.83
N THR A 204 21.08 2.15 -17.03
CA THR A 204 22.25 2.61 -16.28
C THR A 204 21.89 3.43 -15.04
N GLN A 205 20.61 3.77 -14.85
CA GLN A 205 20.20 4.58 -13.71
C GLN A 205 20.01 3.71 -12.46
N GLN A 206 20.60 4.15 -11.36
CA GLN A 206 20.39 3.52 -10.07
C GLN A 206 18.93 3.72 -9.60
N PRO A 207 18.33 2.69 -8.98
CA PRO A 207 16.98 2.78 -8.45
C PRO A 207 16.94 3.85 -7.36
N THR A 208 16.11 4.87 -7.57
CA THR A 208 16.05 6.06 -6.72
C THR A 208 14.61 6.31 -6.31
N PHE A 209 14.39 6.59 -5.03
CA PHE A 209 13.11 7.05 -4.51
C PHE A 209 13.34 8.25 -3.60
N ILE A 210 12.28 9.02 -3.39
CA ILE A 210 12.22 10.06 -2.38
C ILE A 210 11.32 9.59 -1.24
N LEU A 211 11.68 9.99 -0.03
CA LEU A 211 10.93 9.69 1.18
C LEU A 211 10.82 10.96 2.03
N GLY A 212 9.59 11.33 2.38
CA GLY A 212 9.30 12.40 3.32
C GLY A 212 8.61 11.84 4.57
N PHE A 213 8.98 12.38 5.73
CA PHE A 213 8.34 12.08 7.01
C PHE A 213 7.83 13.35 7.68
N ASN A 214 6.71 13.24 8.39
CA ASN A 214 6.26 14.27 9.32
C ASN A 214 6.49 13.78 10.75
N SER A 215 7.61 14.20 11.35
CA SER A 215 8.06 13.78 12.67
C SER A 215 7.73 14.82 13.75
N ASN A 216 7.53 14.34 14.98
CA ASN A 216 7.45 15.19 16.16
C ASN A 216 8.81 15.79 16.60
N LEU A 217 9.92 15.39 15.96
CA LEU A 217 11.26 15.90 16.22
C LEU A 217 11.71 16.86 15.11
N PRO A 218 12.11 18.11 15.44
CA PRO A 218 12.52 19.11 14.44
C PRO A 218 13.78 18.73 13.63
N HIS A 219 14.67 17.91 14.21
CA HIS A 219 15.96 17.54 13.61
C HIS A 219 15.93 16.21 12.82
N PHE A 220 14.76 15.59 12.69
CA PHE A 220 14.62 14.26 12.08
C PHE A 220 14.65 14.27 10.54
N ASN A 221 14.39 15.42 9.92
CA ASN A 221 14.32 15.57 8.45
C ASN A 221 15.53 16.26 7.82
N VAL A 222 16.68 16.28 8.49
CA VAL A 222 17.90 16.91 7.96
C VAL A 222 18.85 15.81 7.47
N ALA A 223 19.02 15.72 6.15
CA ALA A 223 20.11 14.94 5.58
C ALA A 223 21.44 15.54 6.09
N LYS A 224 22.32 14.68 6.65
CA LYS A 224 23.68 15.08 6.99
C LYS A 224 24.48 15.40 5.72
#